data_AF-A0A4Q2VNS5-F1
#
_entry.id   AF-A0A4Q2VNS5-F1
#
_cell.length_a   1.000
_cell.length_b   1.000
_cell.length_c   1.000
_cell.angle_alpha   90.00
_cell.angle_beta   90.00
_cell.angle_gamma   90.00
#
_symmetry.space_group_name_H-M   'P 1'
#
loop_
_entity.id
_entity.type
_entity.pdbx_description
1 polymer ?
#
loop_
_entity_poly.entity_id
_entity_poly.type
_entity_poly.pdbx_seq_one_letter_code
_entity_poly.pdbx_strand_id
1 'polypeptide(L)' 'MHLSSILVLAAAFMPFAATDDCVQRTTPCSPIAVCDSMSGINVCGTTENPSQCSTMVVPDDDSGSVSCQCCKA' A
#
# COMPACT_ATOMS: atom_id res chain seq x y z
N MET A 1 -35.87 -22.66 5.81
CA MET A 1 -34.94 -22.36 4.70
C MET A 1 -35.04 -20.88 4.43
N HIS A 2 -34.16 -20.07 5.01
CA HIS A 2 -34.19 -18.61 4.82
C HIS A 2 -32.93 -18.18 4.06
N LEU A 3 -33.21 -17.53 2.93
CA LEU A 3 -32.31 -17.06 1.90
C LEU A 3 -31.00 -16.45 2.42
N SER A 4 -29.91 -17.02 1.93
CA SER A 4 -28.55 -16.52 1.98
C SER A 4 -28.49 -15.06 1.53
N SER A 5 -28.16 -14.15 2.44
CA SER A 5 -27.71 -12.81 2.05
C SER A 5 -26.26 -12.90 1.59
N ILE A 6 -26.11 -12.88 0.27
CA ILE A 6 -24.85 -12.79 -0.46
C ILE A 6 -24.37 -11.36 -0.27
N LEU A 7 -23.64 -11.06 0.81
CA LEU A 7 -22.86 -9.84 0.86
C LEU A 7 -21.57 -10.10 0.09
N VAL A 8 -21.64 -9.72 -1.18
CA VAL A 8 -20.50 -9.56 -2.08
C VAL A 8 -19.50 -8.65 -1.39
N LEU A 9 -18.47 -9.25 -0.77
CA LEU A 9 -17.29 -8.50 -0.35
C LEU A 9 -16.65 -8.01 -1.65
N ALA A 10 -16.87 -6.73 -1.94
CA ALA A 10 -16.30 -6.05 -3.08
C ALA A 10 -14.78 -6.25 -3.04
N ALA A 11 -14.27 -7.07 -3.94
CA ALA A 11 -12.86 -7.10 -4.28
C ALA A 11 -12.54 -5.79 -5.02
N ALA A 12 -12.41 -4.70 -4.28
CA ALA A 12 -11.84 -3.46 -4.78
C ALA A 12 -10.31 -3.56 -4.73
N PHE A 13 -9.76 -4.53 -5.46
CA PHE A 13 -8.33 -4.64 -5.76
C PHE A 13 -8.13 -4.66 -7.26
N MET A 14 -8.67 -3.67 -7.95
CA MET A 14 -8.06 -3.26 -9.19
C MET A 14 -7.91 -1.77 -9.08
N PRO A 15 -6.67 -1.31 -9.15
CA PRO A 15 -6.54 -0.30 -10.16
C PRO A 15 -5.25 -0.47 -10.99
N PHE A 16 -5.46 -0.24 -12.28
CA PHE A 16 -4.48 0.11 -13.30
C PHE A 16 -3.62 -1.04 -13.85
N ALA A 17 -3.91 -1.38 -15.11
CA ALA A 17 -2.88 -1.86 -16.01
C ALA A 17 -1.74 -0.82 -16.06
N ALA A 18 -0.57 -1.18 -15.52
CA ALA A 18 0.70 -0.60 -15.92
C ALA A 18 1.57 -1.77 -16.38
N THR A 19 1.87 -1.78 -17.66
CA THR A 19 2.78 -2.73 -18.32
C THR A 19 4.20 -2.19 -18.22
N ASP A 20 4.58 -1.83 -17.00
CA ASP A 20 5.93 -1.47 -16.58
C ASP A 20 6.26 -2.37 -15.40
N ASP A 21 7.53 -2.75 -15.23
CA ASP A 21 8.06 -3.61 -14.14
C ASP A 21 7.84 -2.97 -12.75
N CYS A 22 6.58 -2.81 -12.35
CA CYS A 22 6.14 -2.13 -11.14
C CYS A 22 5.66 -3.17 -10.12
N VAL A 23 6.32 -3.20 -8.97
CA VAL A 23 5.99 -4.09 -7.86
C VAL A 23 5.44 -3.25 -6.71
N GLN A 24 4.25 -3.60 -6.21
CA GLN A 24 3.76 -3.00 -4.98
C GLN A 24 4.60 -3.51 -3.80
N ARG A 25 5.19 -2.59 -3.04
CA ARG A 25 5.92 -2.89 -1.80
C ARG A 25 5.31 -2.16 -0.64
N THR A 26 5.36 -2.80 0.51
CA THR A 26 4.83 -2.27 1.77
C THR A 26 5.90 -2.36 2.84
N THR A 27 6.12 -1.26 3.55
CA THR A 27 7.07 -1.20 4.66
C THR A 27 6.32 -0.82 5.93
N PRO A 28 6.36 -1.66 6.98
CA PRO A 28 5.77 -1.32 8.27
C PRO A 28 6.58 -0.23 8.97
N CYS A 29 5.91 0.58 9.78
CA CYS A 29 6.52 1.70 10.49
C CYS A 29 5.80 1.98 11.80
N SER A 30 6.56 2.42 12.81
CA SER A 30 6.09 2.86 14.12
C SER A 30 7.17 3.74 14.76
N PRO A 31 6.83 4.86 15.42
CA PRO A 31 5.50 5.46 15.55
C PRO A 31 4.93 5.96 14.21
N ILE A 32 3.65 6.35 14.13
CA ILE A 32 3.02 6.80 12.87
C ILE A 32 3.75 8.02 12.27
N ALA A 33 4.36 8.85 13.12
CA ALA A 33 5.20 9.96 12.70
C ALA A 33 6.40 9.51 11.83
N VAL A 34 6.88 8.28 12.00
CA VAL A 34 7.90 7.69 11.11
C VAL A 34 7.29 7.40 9.74
N CYS A 35 6.09 6.81 9.68
CA CYS A 35 5.38 6.56 8.42
C CYS A 35 5.18 7.85 7.61
N ASP A 36 4.81 8.94 8.27
CA ASP A 36 4.62 10.25 7.63
C ASP A 36 5.93 10.86 7.12
N SER A 37 7.06 10.51 7.75
CA SER A 37 8.39 10.93 7.33
C SER A 37 9.00 10.05 6.22
N MET A 38 8.42 8.88 5.95
CA MET A 38 8.93 7.96 4.94
C MET A 38 8.61 8.46 3.54
N SER A 39 9.66 8.57 2.73
CA SER A 39 9.53 8.81 1.30
C SER A 39 9.35 7.49 0.55
N GLY A 40 8.90 7.57 -0.71
CA GLY A 40 8.80 6.38 -1.56
C GLY A 40 10.14 5.65 -1.75
N ILE A 41 11.29 6.34 -1.61
CA ILE A 41 12.62 5.73 -1.67
C ILE A 41 12.85 4.78 -0.50
N ASN A 42 12.26 5.05 0.67
CA ASN A 42 12.36 4.16 1.83
C ASN A 42 11.63 2.83 1.62
N VAL A 43 10.67 2.80 0.69
CA VAL A 43 9.86 1.61 0.36
C VAL A 43 10.38 0.90 -0.89
N CYS A 44 10.78 1.67 -1.91
CA CYS A 44 11.20 1.17 -3.21
C CYS A 44 12.72 1.01 -3.38
N GLY A 45 13.53 1.55 -2.47
CA GLY A 45 14.97 1.64 -2.66
C GLY A 45 15.37 2.76 -3.62
N THR A 46 16.67 2.89 -3.88
CA THR A 46 17.24 3.99 -4.69
C THR A 46 17.32 3.69 -6.18
N THR A 47 17.10 2.43 -6.57
CA THR A 47 17.21 1.95 -7.97
C THR A 47 15.86 1.89 -8.68
N GLU A 48 14.77 2.23 -8.00
CA GLU A 48 13.41 2.15 -8.50
C GLU A 48 12.70 3.50 -8.31
N ASN A 49 11.75 3.79 -9.18
CA ASN A 49 10.93 4.98 -9.11
C ASN A 49 9.66 4.70 -8.30
N PRO A 50 9.47 5.35 -7.14
CA PRO A 50 8.24 5.21 -6.37
C PRO A 50 7.09 5.98 -7.02
N SER A 51 5.95 5.31 -7.13
CA SER A 51 4.68 5.89 -7.59
C SER A 51 3.53 5.41 -6.71
N GLN A 52 2.40 6.13 -6.71
CA GLN A 52 1.18 5.75 -5.98
C GLN A 52 1.40 5.35 -4.50
N CYS A 53 2.24 6.09 -3.78
CA CYS A 53 2.50 5.82 -2.36
C CYS A 53 1.30 6.20 -1.49
N SER A 54 0.93 5.34 -0.54
CA SER A 54 -0.11 5.56 0.45
C SER A 54 0.29 5.03 1.82
N THR A 55 -0.15 5.72 2.87
CA THR A 55 0.08 5.31 4.27
C THR A 55 -1.20 4.71 4.83
N MET A 56 -1.09 3.52 5.43
CA MET A 56 -2.15 2.87 6.17
C MET A 56 -1.83 2.93 7.66
N VAL A 57 -2.76 3.46 8.45
CA VAL A 57 -2.67 3.53 9.91
C VAL A 57 -3.37 2.29 10.48
N VAL A 58 -2.76 1.66 11.48
CA VAL A 58 -3.46 0.66 12.31
C VAL A 58 -4.27 1.44 13.35
N PRO A 59 -5.62 1.35 13.34
CA PRO A 59 -6.44 2.05 14.33
C PRO A 59 -6.05 1.64 15.76
N ASP A 60 -6.13 2.57 16.69
CA ASP A 60 -5.84 2.36 18.12
C ASP A 60 -4.37 2.02 18.46
N ASP A 61 -3.50 1.92 17.46
CA ASP A 61 -2.06 1.69 17.60
C ASP A 61 -1.25 2.85 16.97
N ASP A 62 -0.12 3.21 17.59
CA ASP A 62 0.84 4.17 17.02
C ASP A 62 1.74 3.46 15.98
N SER A 63 1.11 2.79 15.02
CA SER A 63 1.79 2.00 14.00
C SER A 63 1.02 2.01 12.68
N GLY A 64 1.72 1.70 11.60
CA GLY A 64 1.16 1.71 10.27
C GLY A 64 2.07 1.02 9.27
N SER A 65 1.79 1.28 8.00
CA SER A 65 2.63 0.87 6.90
C SER A 65 2.53 1.86 5.74
N VAL A 66 3.62 2.02 4.99
CA VAL A 66 3.62 2.78 3.74
C VAL A 66 3.70 1.78 2.59
N SER A 67 2.76 1.88 1.66
CA SER A 67 2.71 1.07 0.45
C SER A 67 2.96 1.93 -0.78
N CYS A 68 3.88 1.54 -1.65
CA CYS A 68 4.21 2.23 -2.89
C CYS A 68 4.24 1.25 -4.06
N GLN A 69 3.93 1.72 -5.27
CA GLN A 69 4.27 1.04 -6.51
C GLN A 69 5.70 1.40 -6.91
N CYS A 70 6.59 0.43 -6.83
CA CYS A 70 8.01 0.57 -7.14
C CYS A 70 8.27 0.09 -8.56
N CYS A 71 8.51 1.03 -9.47
CA CYS A 71 8.74 0.74 -10.88
C CYS A 71 10.24 0.74 -11.18
N LYS A 72 10.67 -0.10 -12.11
CA LYS A 72 12.04 -0.02 -12.65
C LYS A 72 12.30 1.41 -13.17
N ALA A 73 13.44 1.99 -12.78
CA ALA A 73 13.88 3.31 -13.24
C ALA A 73 14.30 3.31 -14.72
#